data_AF-A0A453N7L9-F1
#
_entry.id   AF-A0A453N7L9-F1
#
_cell.length_a   1.000
_cell.length_b   1.000
_cell.length_c   1.000
_cell.angle_alpha   90.00
_cell.angle_beta   90.00
_cell.angle_gamma   90.00
#
_symmetry.space_group_name_H-M   'P 1'
#
loop_
_entity.id
_entity.type
_entity.pdbx_description
1 polymer ?
#
loop_
_entity_poly.entity_id
_entity_poly.type
_entity_poly.pdbx_seq_one_letter_code
_entity_poly.pdbx_strand_id
1 'polypeptide(L)'
;MYRRGRQRDFVNDFLPPTLSEFKKTFGEDFKLFNQLLSPVMLSTLKNGNIVRGLAGVPDKGPVLFVGYHQLLAMEVPALVEGFLREKKTILRAAAHQVFFVGNYEILRQELSLFDWFSAFGAVPVSPINTYKMFERNEFVLLYPGGVREALHRKVSLKFKFCCTKIAFSIV
;
A
#
# COMPACT_ATOMS: atom_id res chain seq x y z
N MET A 1 -16.80 -21.32 30.33
CA MET A 1 -17.39 -21.15 28.98
C MET A 1 -16.58 -20.09 28.24
N TYR A 2 -15.69 -20.49 27.34
CA TYR A 2 -14.81 -19.55 26.63
C TYR A 2 -15.54 -19.01 25.39
N ARG A 3 -15.70 -17.67 25.31
CA ARG A 3 -16.30 -16.95 24.18
C ARG A 3 -15.20 -16.45 23.25
N ARG A 4 -15.18 -16.91 22.01
CA ARG A 4 -14.28 -16.45 20.94
C ARG A 4 -15.07 -15.65 19.90
N GLY A 5 -14.48 -14.56 19.39
CA GLY A 5 -15.05 -13.75 18.31
C GLY A 5 -15.10 -14.49 16.97
N ARG A 6 -16.17 -14.27 16.19
CA ARG A 6 -16.41 -14.83 14.85
C ARG A 6 -15.69 -14.05 13.72
N GLN A 7 -15.07 -12.92 14.05
CA GLN A 7 -14.62 -11.92 13.08
C GLN A 7 -13.10 -11.89 12.98
N ARG A 8 -12.57 -11.94 11.74
CA ARG A 8 -11.13 -11.78 11.44
C ARG A 8 -10.68 -10.36 11.82
N ASP A 9 -9.59 -10.24 12.57
CA ASP A 9 -8.98 -8.95 12.88
C ASP A 9 -7.83 -8.69 11.90
N PHE A 10 -8.09 -7.89 10.87
CA PHE A 10 -7.12 -7.55 9.82
C PHE A 10 -5.86 -6.84 10.32
N VAL A 11 -5.90 -6.27 11.53
CA VAL A 11 -4.75 -5.63 12.15
C VAL A 11 -3.98 -6.61 13.01
N ASN A 12 -4.67 -7.26 13.94
CA ASN A 12 -4.00 -8.11 14.93
C ASN A 12 -3.59 -9.48 14.40
N ASP A 13 -4.30 -10.03 13.42
CA ASP A 13 -4.02 -11.34 12.83
C ASP A 13 -3.00 -11.26 11.66
N PHE A 14 -2.45 -10.08 11.38
CA PHE A 14 -1.54 -9.89 10.26
C PHE A 14 -0.15 -10.48 10.53
N LEU A 15 0.36 -11.22 9.55
CA LEU A 15 1.73 -11.72 9.50
C LEU A 15 2.44 -11.10 8.29
N PRO A 16 3.65 -10.56 8.46
CA PRO A 16 4.40 -9.98 7.36
C PRO A 16 4.82 -11.06 6.34
N PRO A 17 4.99 -10.69 5.06
CA PRO A 17 5.42 -11.61 4.02
C PRO A 17 6.81 -12.16 4.32
N THR A 18 6.99 -13.44 3.99
CA THR A 18 8.28 -14.12 4.04
C THR A 18 9.24 -13.57 2.98
N LEU A 19 10.54 -13.83 3.16
CA LEU A 19 11.55 -13.43 2.15
C LEU A 19 11.30 -14.11 0.79
N SER A 20 10.79 -15.34 0.78
CA SER A 20 10.42 -16.05 -0.45
C SER A 20 9.25 -15.39 -1.17
N GLU A 21 8.21 -14.98 -0.43
CA GLU A 21 7.05 -14.27 -1.01
C GLU A 21 7.48 -12.91 -1.54
N PHE A 22 8.31 -12.17 -0.79
CA PHE A 22 8.90 -10.91 -1.26
C PHE A 22 9.68 -11.08 -2.57
N LYS A 23 10.58 -12.08 -2.64
CA LYS A 23 11.40 -12.32 -3.83
C LYS A 23 10.56 -12.74 -5.04
N LYS A 24 9.56 -13.59 -4.84
CA LYS A 24 8.64 -13.99 -5.90
C LYS A 24 7.85 -12.78 -6.41
N THR A 25 7.20 -12.05 -5.51
CA THR A 25 6.33 -10.93 -5.87
C THR A 25 7.09 -9.79 -6.58
N PHE A 26 8.22 -9.34 -6.04
CA PHE A 26 8.93 -8.18 -6.62
C PHE A 26 10.07 -8.56 -7.57
N GLY A 27 10.60 -9.77 -7.46
CA GLY A 27 11.64 -10.29 -8.35
C GLY A 27 11.11 -10.96 -9.62
N GLU A 28 9.85 -11.43 -9.60
CA GLU A 28 9.22 -12.13 -10.73
C GLU A 28 7.90 -11.44 -11.12
N ASP A 29 6.87 -11.47 -10.25
CA ASP A 29 5.50 -11.08 -10.62
C ASP A 29 5.38 -9.60 -11.04
N PHE A 30 5.96 -8.68 -10.27
CA PHE A 30 5.97 -7.23 -10.56
C PHE A 30 7.22 -6.74 -11.27
N LYS A 31 8.16 -7.62 -11.66
CA LYS A 31 9.41 -7.20 -12.27
C LYS A 31 9.19 -6.35 -13.53
N LEU A 32 8.37 -6.84 -14.46
CA LEU A 32 8.08 -6.15 -15.71
C LEU A 32 7.30 -4.85 -15.45
N PHE A 33 6.36 -4.88 -14.52
CA PHE A 33 5.56 -3.72 -14.11
C PHE A 33 6.45 -2.59 -13.56
N ASN A 34 7.36 -2.92 -12.65
CA ASN A 34 8.32 -1.99 -12.08
C ASN A 34 9.31 -1.46 -13.13
N GLN A 35 9.75 -2.28 -14.07
CA GLN A 35 10.61 -1.83 -15.17
C GLN A 35 9.90 -0.83 -16.08
N LEU A 36 8.63 -1.09 -16.41
CA LEU A 36 7.84 -0.22 -17.27
C LEU A 36 7.52 1.13 -16.61
N LEU A 37 7.13 1.11 -15.34
CA LEU A 37 6.80 2.35 -14.60
C LEU A 37 8.05 3.09 -14.11
N SER A 38 9.15 2.38 -13.90
CA SER A 38 10.42 2.91 -13.38
C SER A 38 10.22 3.89 -12.20
N PRO A 39 9.53 3.45 -11.13
CA PRO A 39 9.19 4.31 -10.00
C PRO A 39 10.46 4.80 -9.29
N VAL A 40 10.45 6.06 -8.85
CA VAL A 40 11.54 6.66 -8.06
C VAL A 40 10.99 7.09 -6.72
N MET A 41 11.57 6.57 -5.64
CA MET A 41 11.28 7.04 -4.29
C MET A 41 12.12 8.27 -3.97
N LEU A 42 11.45 9.31 -3.49
CA LEU A 42 12.07 10.53 -2.98
C LEU A 42 11.53 10.80 -1.58
N SER A 43 12.36 11.31 -0.69
CA SER A 43 11.97 11.76 0.64
C SER A 43 12.70 13.04 1.02
N THR A 44 12.14 13.77 1.98
CA THR A 44 12.68 15.05 2.45
C THR A 44 13.38 14.86 3.79
N LEU A 45 14.65 15.24 3.88
CA LEU A 45 15.40 15.23 5.13
C LEU A 45 14.95 16.36 6.07
N LYS A 46 15.33 16.27 7.36
CA LYS A 46 15.03 17.30 8.37
C LYS A 46 15.55 18.71 8.02
N ASN A 47 16.58 18.80 7.18
CA ASN A 47 17.14 20.06 6.71
C ASN A 47 16.44 20.60 5.44
N GLY A 48 15.35 19.97 4.99
CA GLY A 48 14.59 20.37 3.81
C GLY A 48 15.10 19.82 2.47
N ASN A 49 16.24 19.11 2.46
CA ASN A 49 16.78 18.56 1.22
C ASN A 49 15.98 17.34 0.75
N ILE A 50 15.60 17.33 -0.52
CA ILE A 50 15.00 16.17 -1.17
C ILE A 50 16.11 15.21 -1.60
N VAL A 51 16.01 13.95 -1.16
CA VAL A 51 16.95 12.89 -1.47
C VAL A 51 16.24 11.70 -2.12
N ARG A 52 16.99 10.92 -2.89
CA ARG A 52 16.51 9.62 -3.40
C ARG A 52 16.41 8.61 -2.25
N GLY A 53 15.39 7.75 -2.31
CA GLY A 53 15.07 6.78 -1.28
C GLY A 53 14.22 7.36 -0.15
N LEU A 54 14.12 6.60 0.94
CA LEU A 54 13.26 6.87 2.09
C LEU A 54 14.02 7.39 3.32
N ALA A 55 15.25 7.90 3.16
CA ALA A 55 16.07 8.39 4.27
C ALA A 55 15.41 9.53 5.08
N GLY A 56 14.53 10.33 4.46
CA GLY A 56 13.74 11.36 5.12
C GLY A 56 12.54 10.84 5.93
N VAL A 57 12.16 9.57 5.74
CA VAL A 57 11.06 8.95 6.49
C VAL A 57 11.55 8.49 7.87
N PRO A 58 10.77 8.67 8.96
CA PRO A 58 11.12 8.15 10.28
C PRO A 58 11.34 6.63 10.28
N ASP A 59 12.26 6.14 11.11
CA ASP A 59 12.53 4.70 11.25
C ASP A 59 11.57 3.98 12.19
N LYS A 60 10.80 4.73 13.00
CA LYS A 60 9.82 4.22 13.94
C LYS A 60 8.49 4.94 13.76
N GLY A 61 7.41 4.19 13.86
CA GLY A 61 6.04 4.71 13.85
C GLY A 61 5.55 5.20 15.22
N PRO A 62 4.27 5.58 15.32
CA PRO A 62 3.30 5.59 14.21
C PRO A 62 3.57 6.72 13.23
N VAL A 63 3.36 6.46 11.94
CA VAL A 63 3.42 7.50 10.89
C VAL A 63 2.20 7.36 9.98
N LEU A 64 1.53 8.46 9.70
CA LEU A 64 0.47 8.54 8.70
C LEU A 64 1.01 9.16 7.43
N PHE A 65 1.06 8.38 6.35
CA PHE A 65 1.25 8.89 5.00
C PHE A 65 -0.10 9.21 4.40
N VAL A 66 -0.28 10.46 3.99
CA VAL A 66 -1.42 10.91 3.22
C VAL A 66 -0.95 11.15 1.80
N GLY A 67 -1.53 10.41 0.85
CA GLY A 67 -1.16 10.50 -0.56
C GLY A 67 -2.34 10.84 -1.47
N TYR A 68 -2.04 10.94 -2.77
CA TYR A 68 -3.02 10.98 -3.85
C TYR A 68 -2.77 9.78 -4.76
N HIS A 69 -3.82 9.00 -5.07
CA HIS A 69 -3.67 7.83 -5.92
C HIS A 69 -3.24 8.22 -7.33
N GLN A 70 -2.26 7.52 -7.89
CA GLN A 70 -2.05 7.55 -9.33
C GLN A 70 -3.07 6.63 -10.01
N LEU A 71 -3.04 6.58 -11.34
CA LEU A 71 -3.97 5.79 -12.13
C LEU A 71 -3.99 4.33 -11.63
N LEU A 72 -5.17 3.85 -11.27
CA LEU A 72 -5.44 2.50 -10.75
C LEU A 72 -4.63 2.12 -9.50
N ALA A 73 -4.16 3.10 -8.72
CA ALA A 73 -3.28 2.86 -7.57
C ALA A 73 -1.98 2.10 -7.92
N MET A 74 -1.49 2.26 -9.16
CA MET A 74 -0.30 1.58 -9.67
C MET A 74 1.00 1.94 -8.92
N GLU A 75 1.00 3.03 -8.15
CA GLU A 75 2.13 3.43 -7.30
C GLU A 75 2.34 2.51 -6.08
N VAL A 76 1.29 1.84 -5.62
CA VAL A 76 1.29 1.15 -4.32
C VAL A 76 2.29 -0.02 -4.27
N PRO A 77 2.39 -0.91 -5.29
CA PRO A 77 3.38 -1.99 -5.25
C PRO A 77 4.82 -1.51 -5.08
N ALA A 78 5.20 -0.47 -5.83
CA ALA A 78 6.54 0.11 -5.75
C ALA A 78 6.80 0.75 -4.38
N LEU A 79 5.79 1.41 -3.80
CA LEU A 79 5.91 2.02 -2.49
C LEU A 79 6.08 0.96 -1.39
N VAL A 80 5.28 -0.11 -1.43
CA VAL A 80 5.40 -1.26 -0.53
C VAL A 80 6.78 -1.90 -0.65
N GLU A 81 7.28 -2.10 -1.88
CA GLU A 81 8.61 -2.63 -2.13
C GLU A 81 9.70 -1.74 -1.53
N GLY A 82 9.62 -0.41 -1.75
CA GLY A 82 10.58 0.55 -1.20
C GLY A 82 10.66 0.50 0.31
N PHE A 83 9.51 0.45 1.00
CA PHE A 83 9.47 0.31 2.46
C PHE A 83 10.06 -1.02 2.93
N LEU A 84 9.76 -2.13 2.25
CA LEU A 84 10.33 -3.43 2.58
C LEU A 84 11.85 -3.49 2.37
N ARG A 85 12.36 -2.90 1.28
CA ARG A 85 13.79 -2.91 0.95
C ARG A 85 14.61 -1.96 1.81
N GLU A 86 14.19 -0.71 1.92
CA GLU A 86 14.98 0.36 2.56
C GLU A 86 14.69 0.48 4.05
N LYS A 87 13.41 0.38 4.45
CA LYS A 87 12.97 0.56 5.84
C LYS A 87 12.78 -0.74 6.60
N LYS A 88 12.75 -1.89 5.91
CA LYS A 88 12.51 -3.21 6.51
C LYS A 88 11.24 -3.24 7.37
N THR A 89 10.23 -2.48 6.94
CA THR A 89 8.96 -2.32 7.65
C THR A 89 7.79 -2.42 6.66
N ILE A 90 6.60 -2.71 7.17
CA ILE A 90 5.39 -2.83 6.37
C ILE A 90 4.68 -1.49 6.34
N LEU A 91 4.35 -1.03 5.13
CA LEU A 91 3.45 0.09 4.90
C LEU A 91 2.01 -0.43 4.83
N ARG A 92 1.20 -0.10 5.81
CA ARG A 92 -0.17 -0.60 5.99
C ARG A 92 -1.15 0.29 5.22
N ALA A 93 -1.58 -0.16 4.05
CA ALA A 93 -2.50 0.61 3.21
C ALA A 93 -3.96 0.44 3.64
N ALA A 94 -4.66 1.54 3.87
CA ALA A 94 -6.11 1.53 4.06
C ALA A 94 -6.81 1.36 2.69
N ALA A 95 -7.41 0.20 2.46
CA ALA A 95 -7.99 -0.16 1.16
C ALA A 95 -9.50 -0.36 1.22
N HIS A 96 -10.16 -0.24 0.07
CA HIS A 96 -11.61 -0.42 -0.03
C HIS A 96 -12.02 -1.86 0.33
N GLN A 97 -13.16 -2.02 1.01
CA GLN A 97 -13.61 -3.32 1.54
C GLN A 97 -13.75 -4.41 0.47
N VAL A 98 -14.03 -4.02 -0.79
CA VAL A 98 -14.14 -4.94 -1.93
C VAL A 98 -12.93 -5.87 -2.04
N PHE A 99 -11.73 -5.38 -1.69
CA PHE A 99 -10.48 -6.16 -1.75
C PHE A 99 -10.40 -7.29 -0.73
N PHE A 100 -11.39 -7.42 0.17
CA PHE A 100 -11.40 -8.38 1.27
C PHE A 100 -12.66 -9.27 1.29
N VAL A 101 -13.53 -9.16 0.27
CA VAL A 101 -14.77 -9.96 0.18
C VAL A 101 -14.49 -11.22 -0.65
N GLY A 102 -14.24 -12.35 0.01
CA GLY A 102 -13.78 -13.59 -0.61
C GLY A 102 -14.86 -14.59 -1.03
N ASN A 103 -15.83 -14.23 -1.87
CA ASN A 103 -16.93 -15.16 -2.24
C ASN A 103 -17.36 -15.15 -3.72
N TYR A 104 -16.41 -15.11 -4.67
CA TYR A 104 -16.74 -15.31 -6.09
C TYR A 104 -15.80 -16.35 -6.74
N GLU A 105 -16.31 -17.58 -6.88
CA GLU A 105 -15.66 -18.74 -7.53
C GLU A 105 -15.14 -18.43 -8.97
N ILE A 106 -15.64 -17.37 -9.61
CA ILE A 106 -15.35 -16.97 -11.00
C ILE A 106 -14.08 -16.10 -11.11
N LEU A 107 -13.59 -15.48 -10.03
CA LEU A 107 -12.50 -14.48 -10.06
C LEU A 107 -11.06 -15.07 -9.97
N ARG A 108 -10.84 -16.36 -10.17
CA ARG A 108 -9.57 -17.07 -9.85
C ARG A 108 -8.29 -16.55 -10.52
N GLN A 109 -8.36 -15.78 -11.60
CA GLN A 109 -7.20 -15.08 -12.17
C GLN A 109 -7.01 -13.66 -11.61
N GLU A 110 -8.07 -12.94 -11.26
CA GLU A 110 -8.00 -11.65 -10.55
C GLU A 110 -7.64 -11.82 -9.06
N LEU A 111 -7.84 -13.04 -8.52
CA LEU A 111 -7.61 -13.40 -7.12
C LEU A 111 -6.15 -13.18 -6.64
N SER A 112 -5.14 -13.20 -7.50
CA SER A 112 -3.75 -12.94 -7.04
C SER A 112 -3.56 -11.49 -6.55
N LEU A 113 -4.26 -10.52 -7.14
CA LEU A 113 -4.18 -9.10 -6.73
C LEU A 113 -4.94 -8.85 -5.43
N PHE A 114 -6.08 -9.51 -5.23
CA PHE A 114 -6.86 -9.40 -3.98
C PHE A 114 -6.11 -10.05 -2.81
N ASP A 115 -5.53 -11.22 -3.05
CA ASP A 115 -4.66 -11.88 -2.07
C ASP A 115 -3.42 -11.03 -1.77
N TRP A 116 -2.86 -10.37 -2.78
CA TRP A 116 -1.72 -9.46 -2.62
C TRP A 116 -2.00 -8.32 -1.64
N PHE A 117 -3.18 -7.67 -1.71
CA PHE A 117 -3.54 -6.62 -0.74
C PHE A 117 -3.46 -7.13 0.70
N SER A 118 -4.04 -8.29 0.98
CA SER A 118 -3.99 -8.88 2.32
C SER A 118 -2.59 -9.33 2.72
N ALA A 119 -1.85 -9.98 1.80
CA ALA A 119 -0.52 -10.52 2.04
C ALA A 119 0.53 -9.43 2.35
N PHE A 120 0.38 -8.25 1.73
CA PHE A 120 1.30 -7.12 1.93
C PHE A 120 0.79 -6.08 2.92
N GLY A 121 -0.24 -6.43 3.70
CA GLY A 121 -0.64 -5.69 4.88
C GLY A 121 -1.61 -4.54 4.62
N ALA A 122 -2.35 -4.57 3.52
CA ALA A 122 -3.51 -3.72 3.36
C ALA A 122 -4.62 -4.14 4.32
N VAL A 123 -5.39 -3.17 4.79
CA VAL A 123 -6.44 -3.34 5.79
C VAL A 123 -7.71 -2.66 5.28
N PRO A 124 -8.92 -3.24 5.49
CA PRO A 124 -10.16 -2.57 5.14
C PRO A 124 -10.24 -1.20 5.81
N VAL A 125 -10.50 -0.16 5.03
CA VAL A 125 -10.60 1.21 5.53
C VAL A 125 -11.72 1.31 6.56
N SER A 126 -11.35 1.68 7.78
CA SER A 126 -12.28 2.05 8.85
C SER A 126 -11.54 2.81 9.95
N PRO A 127 -12.20 3.72 10.68
CA PRO A 127 -11.56 4.44 11.79
C PRO A 127 -10.96 3.51 12.84
N ILE A 128 -11.65 2.40 13.15
CA ILE A 128 -11.21 1.45 14.18
C ILE A 128 -9.92 0.72 13.76
N ASN A 129 -9.78 0.36 12.48
CA ASN A 129 -8.59 -0.30 11.98
C ASN A 129 -7.41 0.68 11.95
N THR A 130 -7.62 1.92 11.51
CA THR A 130 -6.59 2.96 11.54
C THR A 130 -6.08 3.21 12.97
N TYR A 131 -7.00 3.29 13.94
CA TYR A 131 -6.64 3.41 15.35
C TYR A 131 -5.76 2.24 15.84
N LYS A 132 -6.17 1.00 15.58
CA LYS A 132 -5.40 -0.21 15.95
C LYS A 132 -4.01 -0.24 15.31
N MET A 133 -3.86 0.20 14.05
CA MET A 133 -2.56 0.27 13.40
C MET A 133 -1.63 1.30 14.07
N PHE A 134 -2.17 2.45 14.48
CA PHE A 134 -1.39 3.44 15.23
C PHE A 134 -1.04 2.99 16.65
N GLU A 135 -1.95 2.30 17.33
CA GLU A 135 -1.67 1.68 18.64
C GLU A 135 -0.49 0.69 18.57
N ARG A 136 -0.32 0.03 17.42
CA ARG A 136 0.80 -0.89 17.14
C ARG A 136 2.06 -0.19 16.58
N ASN A 137 2.11 1.14 16.57
CA ASN A 137 3.20 1.94 16.01
C ASN A 137 3.49 1.63 14.53
N GLU A 138 2.45 1.29 13.75
CA GLU A 138 2.59 0.93 12.35
C GLU A 138 2.68 2.18 11.45
N PHE A 139 3.23 1.99 10.25
CA PHE A 139 3.24 2.97 9.18
C PHE A 139 1.95 2.82 8.38
N VAL A 140 1.07 3.81 8.38
CA VAL A 140 -0.26 3.76 7.76
C VAL A 140 -0.27 4.63 6.50
N LEU A 141 -0.76 4.08 5.38
CA LEU A 141 -0.98 4.81 4.13
C LEU A 141 -2.47 5.03 3.90
N LEU A 142 -2.86 6.29 3.72
CA LEU A 142 -4.22 6.71 3.45
C LEU A 142 -4.28 7.57 2.19
N TYR A 143 -5.23 7.22 1.32
CA TYR A 143 -5.61 8.04 0.16
C TYR A 143 -7.02 8.60 0.40
N PRO A 144 -7.16 9.88 0.80
CA PRO A 144 -8.44 10.43 1.25
C PRO A 144 -9.56 10.39 0.20
N GLY A 145 -9.27 10.52 -1.09
CA GLY A 145 -10.30 10.37 -2.13
C GLY A 145 -10.53 8.94 -2.60
N GLY A 146 -9.75 7.98 -2.09
CA GLY A 146 -9.96 6.54 -2.25
C GLY A 146 -10.14 6.09 -3.69
N VAL A 147 -11.09 5.17 -3.92
CA VAL A 147 -11.34 4.58 -5.25
C VAL A 147 -11.65 5.64 -6.32
N ARG A 148 -12.22 6.79 -5.95
CA ARG A 148 -12.50 7.88 -6.90
C ARG A 148 -11.23 8.47 -7.48
N GLU A 149 -10.19 8.63 -6.65
CA GLU A 149 -8.87 9.09 -7.09
C GLU A 149 -8.18 8.00 -7.90
N ALA A 150 -8.18 6.74 -7.44
CA ALA A 150 -7.56 5.65 -8.18
C ALA A 150 -8.13 5.49 -9.60
N LEU A 151 -9.44 5.67 -9.78
CA LEU A 151 -10.09 5.60 -11.09
C LEU A 151 -9.96 6.89 -11.91
N HIS A 152 -9.27 7.93 -11.41
CA HIS A 152 -9.13 9.24 -12.04
C HIS A 152 -10.45 9.76 -12.65
N ARG A 153 -11.59 9.69 -11.92
CA ARG A 153 -12.91 10.10 -12.46
C ARG A 153 -12.93 11.59 -12.85
N LYS A 154 -12.49 11.88 -14.08
CA LYS A 154 -13.01 12.95 -14.94
C LYS A 154 -14.07 12.30 -15.83
N VAL A 155 -15.21 12.98 -16.03
CA VAL A 155 -16.22 12.56 -16.99
C VAL A 155 -15.51 12.45 -18.35
N SER A 156 -15.39 11.23 -18.92
CA SER A 156 -14.58 10.80 -20.08
C SER A 156 -13.32 9.98 -19.71
N LEU A 157 -13.39 8.67 -19.97
CA LEU A 157 -12.23 7.78 -20.09
C LEU A 157 -11.36 8.25 -21.27
N LYS A 158 -10.43 9.16 -21.01
CA LYS A 158 -9.26 9.40 -21.88
C LYS A 158 -8.05 8.85 -21.16
N PHE A 159 -7.53 7.71 -21.65
CA PHE A 159 -6.22 7.20 -21.26
C PHE A 159 -5.16 8.22 -21.68
N LYS A 160 -4.71 9.04 -20.72
CA LYS A 160 -3.54 9.90 -20.89
C LYS A 160 -2.42 9.28 -20.06
N PHE A 161 -1.50 8.58 -20.71
CA PHE A 161 -0.25 8.17 -20.08
C PHE A 161 0.49 9.45 -19.68
N CYS A 162 0.54 9.73 -18.38
CA CYS A 162 1.32 10.82 -17.82
C CYS A 162 2.47 10.19 -17.04
N CYS A 163 3.69 10.35 -17.54
CA CYS A 163 4.90 10.00 -16.82
C CYS A 163 5.14 11.09 -15.77
N THR A 164 4.57 10.92 -14.57
CA THR A 164 4.73 11.85 -13.46
C THR A 164 5.84 11.40 -12.52
N LYS A 165 6.84 12.28 -12.32
CA LYS A 165 7.82 12.17 -11.23
C LYS A 165 7.07 12.12 -9.89
N ILE A 166 7.33 11.11 -9.09
CA ILE A 166 6.77 10.96 -7.75
C ILE A 166 7.57 11.86 -6.80
N ALA A 167 6.90 12.83 -6.21
CA ALA A 167 7.40 13.61 -5.08
C ALA A 167 6.35 13.50 -3.96
N PHE A 168 6.64 12.75 -2.92
CA PHE A 168 5.86 12.78 -1.69
C PHE A 168 6.37 13.95 -0.85
N SER A 169 5.54 14.98 -0.65
CA SER A 169 5.77 15.96 0.43
C SER A 169 5.12 15.42 1.69
N ILE A 170 5.93 15.01 2.65
CA ILE A 170 5.49 14.82 4.02
C ILE A 170 5.51 16.22 4.64
N VAL A 171 4.34 16.74 5.00
CA VAL A 171 4.19 17.93 5.84
C VAL A 171 4.22 17.50 7.31
#